data_AF-A0A1G5H8A0-F1
#
_entry.id   AF-A0A1G5H8A0-F1
#
_cell.length_a   1.000
_cell.length_b   1.000
_cell.length_c   1.000
_cell.angle_alpha   90.00
_cell.angle_beta   90.00
_cell.angle_gamma   90.00
#
_symmetry.space_group_name_H-M   'P 1'
#
loop_
_entity.id
_entity.type
_entity.pdbx_description
1 polymer ?
#
loop_
_entity_poly.entity_id
_entity_poly.type
_entity_poly.pdbx_seq_one_letter_code
_entity_poly.pdbx_strand_id
1 'polypeptide(L)'
;MLKSFKTEINPSEEQKVKIHKTIGTCRFIYNFYLAHNKELYNNGEKFMSSNRFRVWLNNEYLSEHPEYSWIKEAYSKAVTQSVNNGQTAFTRFFNHESAFPKFKKKGRSDVKMYFVKNNPKDCRCERHRINIPSLGWVRIKEKGYIPTTKDGYVVKSGTVSMKADRYYVSVLVEISDNKIADNSNAGIGIDLGLKDFAIVSNGKTYKNINKSARLKKLEKQLIREQRCLSRKYENLKKGEVTQRANIQKQKLKVQKLHHKIDNIRTDYINKTITEIVKTKPSYITIEDLNVNGMMKNRHLSKAVASQKFYEFRTKLQIKCNENGIELRIVDRWYPSSKTCHCCGAIKKDLKLSDRIFKCSCGYVEDRDLNAALNLRDAITYEVA
;
A
#
# COMPACT_ATOMS: atom_id res chain seq x y z
N MET A 1 -11.44 10.46 -15.17
CA MET A 1 -10.39 10.01 -14.22
C MET A 1 -10.24 8.48 -14.17
N LEU A 2 -9.04 7.94 -13.91
CA LEU A 2 -8.83 6.51 -13.64
C LEU A 2 -8.83 6.22 -12.13
N LYS A 3 -9.67 5.28 -11.68
CA LYS A 3 -9.77 4.89 -10.26
C LYS A 3 -9.46 3.42 -10.05
N SER A 4 -8.70 3.13 -9.00
CA SER A 4 -8.36 1.75 -8.64
C SER A 4 -9.34 1.15 -7.63
N PHE A 5 -9.80 -0.07 -7.89
CA PHE A 5 -10.62 -0.86 -6.97
C PHE A 5 -9.88 -2.14 -6.64
N LYS A 6 -9.78 -2.47 -5.35
CA LYS A 6 -9.15 -3.70 -4.88
C LYS A 6 -10.10 -4.49 -4.00
N THR A 7 -10.34 -5.74 -4.33
CA THR A 7 -11.20 -6.64 -3.55
C THR A 7 -10.69 -8.08 -3.58
N GLU A 8 -11.19 -8.89 -2.65
CA GLU A 8 -10.89 -10.32 -2.62
C GLU A 8 -11.74 -11.08 -3.65
N ILE A 9 -11.12 -12.05 -4.30
CA ILE A 9 -11.75 -12.96 -5.26
C ILE A 9 -11.74 -14.40 -4.72
N ASN A 10 -12.62 -15.23 -5.26
CA ASN A 10 -12.73 -16.64 -4.94
C ASN A 10 -12.51 -17.49 -6.20
N PRO A 11 -11.25 -17.73 -6.61
CA PRO A 11 -10.94 -18.54 -7.78
C PRO A 11 -11.18 -20.04 -7.53
N SER A 12 -11.51 -20.78 -8.59
CA SER A 12 -11.53 -22.25 -8.60
C SER A 12 -10.12 -22.83 -8.46
N GLU A 13 -9.98 -24.13 -8.17
CA GLU A 13 -8.65 -24.77 -8.07
C GLU A 13 -7.84 -24.66 -9.36
N GLU A 14 -8.47 -24.85 -10.52
CA GLU A 14 -7.83 -24.64 -11.83
C GLU A 14 -7.34 -23.20 -12.01
N GLN A 15 -8.16 -22.21 -11.62
CA GLN A 15 -7.79 -20.80 -11.68
C GLN A 15 -6.63 -20.50 -10.73
N LYS A 16 -6.59 -21.10 -9.53
CA LYS A 16 -5.47 -20.97 -8.59
C LYS A 16 -4.18 -21.50 -9.22
N VAL A 17 -4.22 -22.69 -9.85
CA VAL A 17 -3.04 -23.25 -10.55
C VAL A 17 -2.54 -22.30 -11.62
N LYS A 18 -3.43 -21.75 -12.46
CA LYS A 18 -3.05 -20.76 -13.49
C LYS A 18 -2.45 -19.48 -12.89
N ILE A 19 -3.00 -18.97 -11.79
CA ILE A 19 -2.46 -17.81 -11.07
C ILE A 19 -1.03 -18.11 -10.57
N HIS A 20 -0.82 -19.27 -9.95
CA HIS A 20 0.49 -19.67 -9.43
C HIS A 20 1.53 -19.83 -10.54
N LYS A 21 1.18 -20.53 -11.63
CA LYS A 21 2.04 -20.66 -12.81
C LYS A 21 2.42 -19.29 -13.35
N THR A 22 1.43 -18.43 -13.60
CA THR A 22 1.67 -17.09 -14.18
C THR A 22 2.53 -16.21 -13.27
N ILE A 23 2.25 -16.13 -11.96
CA ILE A 23 3.08 -15.37 -11.01
C ILE A 23 4.51 -15.96 -10.93
N GLY A 24 4.64 -17.28 -11.02
CA GLY A 24 5.91 -17.99 -11.12
C GLY A 24 6.73 -17.55 -12.34
N THR A 25 6.11 -17.60 -13.52
CA THR A 25 6.70 -17.18 -14.80
C THR A 25 7.08 -15.70 -14.78
N CYS A 26 6.20 -14.82 -14.30
CA CYS A 26 6.49 -13.39 -14.15
C CYS A 26 7.74 -13.12 -13.28
N ARG A 27 7.91 -13.88 -12.19
CA ARG A 27 9.10 -13.79 -11.33
C ARG A 27 10.36 -14.24 -12.09
N PHE A 28 10.29 -15.38 -12.77
CA PHE A 28 11.40 -15.93 -13.53
C PHE A 28 11.85 -14.96 -14.62
N ILE A 29 10.92 -14.50 -15.45
CA ILE A 29 11.18 -13.59 -16.58
C ILE A 29 11.80 -12.27 -16.12
N TYR A 30 11.29 -11.69 -15.03
CA TYR A 30 11.90 -10.48 -14.48
C TYR A 30 13.37 -10.73 -14.07
N ASN A 31 13.64 -11.84 -13.38
CA ASN A 31 15.00 -12.17 -12.97
C ASN A 31 15.90 -12.48 -14.15
N PHE A 32 15.37 -13.17 -15.17
CA PHE A 32 16.10 -13.53 -16.36
C PHE A 32 16.48 -12.29 -17.17
N TYR A 33 15.55 -11.35 -17.33
CA TYR A 33 15.83 -10.03 -17.93
C TYR A 33 16.91 -9.26 -17.16
N LEU A 34 16.85 -9.28 -15.82
CA LEU A 34 17.87 -8.64 -14.98
C LEU A 34 19.25 -9.32 -15.12
N ALA A 35 19.28 -10.65 -15.16
CA ALA A 35 20.53 -11.41 -15.29
C ALA A 35 21.20 -11.14 -16.64
N HIS A 36 20.42 -11.24 -17.73
CA HIS A 36 20.91 -10.99 -19.08
C HIS A 36 21.46 -9.57 -19.25
N ASN A 37 20.73 -8.54 -18.80
CA ASN A 37 21.24 -7.16 -18.90
C ASN A 37 22.41 -6.88 -17.96
N LYS A 38 22.54 -7.62 -16.86
CA LYS A 38 23.71 -7.52 -15.99
C LYS A 38 24.94 -8.11 -16.67
N GLU A 39 24.80 -9.21 -17.41
CA GLU A 39 25.88 -9.79 -18.22
C GLU A 39 26.32 -8.80 -19.32
N LEU A 40 25.37 -8.23 -20.07
CA LEU A 40 25.66 -7.19 -21.06
C LEU A 40 26.42 -6.00 -20.44
N TYR A 41 25.95 -5.51 -19.29
CA TYR A 41 26.60 -4.41 -18.58
C TYR A 41 28.04 -4.76 -18.14
N ASN A 42 28.26 -5.98 -17.65
CA ASN A 42 29.58 -6.44 -17.24
C ASN A 42 30.54 -6.60 -18.44
N ASN A 43 30.02 -6.95 -19.61
CA ASN A 43 30.79 -7.09 -20.86
C ASN A 43 31.02 -5.76 -21.59
N GLY A 44 30.52 -4.64 -21.06
CA GLY A 44 30.58 -3.34 -21.74
C GLY A 44 29.64 -3.21 -22.95
N GLU A 45 28.68 -4.12 -23.08
CA GLU A 45 27.71 -4.15 -24.17
C GLU A 45 26.51 -3.23 -23.90
N LYS A 46 25.79 -2.88 -24.97
CA LYS A 46 24.62 -2.03 -24.88
C LYS A 46 23.46 -2.76 -24.20
N PHE A 47 22.81 -2.05 -23.27
CA PHE A 47 21.60 -2.51 -22.59
C PHE A 47 20.49 -2.93 -23.57
N MET A 48 19.88 -4.08 -23.32
CA MET A 48 18.79 -4.61 -24.14
C MET A 48 17.42 -4.15 -23.64
N SER A 49 16.69 -3.43 -24.50
CA SER A 49 15.34 -2.97 -24.20
C SER A 49 14.36 -4.14 -24.03
N SER A 50 13.25 -3.91 -23.32
CA SER A 50 12.20 -4.92 -23.14
C SER A 50 11.63 -5.46 -24.45
N ASN A 51 11.56 -4.63 -25.50
CA ASN A 51 11.10 -5.04 -26.82
C ASN A 51 12.08 -6.05 -27.44
N ARG A 52 13.36 -5.69 -27.51
CA ARG A 52 14.41 -6.57 -28.08
C ARG A 52 14.53 -7.87 -27.31
N PHE A 53 14.54 -7.82 -25.98
CA PHE A 53 14.60 -9.01 -25.14
C PHE A 53 13.43 -9.97 -25.37
N ARG A 54 12.22 -9.46 -25.58
CA ARG A 54 11.06 -10.32 -25.85
C ARG A 54 11.12 -10.97 -27.22
N VAL A 55 11.66 -10.28 -28.24
CA VAL A 55 11.87 -10.85 -29.56
C VAL A 55 12.92 -11.96 -29.48
N TRP A 56 14.10 -11.65 -28.92
CA TRP A 56 15.18 -12.60 -28.68
C TRP A 56 14.71 -13.82 -27.89
N LEU A 57 14.00 -13.60 -26.77
CA LEU A 57 13.48 -14.68 -25.93
C LEU A 57 12.58 -15.64 -26.72
N ASN A 58 11.67 -15.12 -27.54
CA ASN A 58 10.68 -15.96 -28.22
C ASN A 58 11.21 -16.65 -29.48
N ASN A 59 12.08 -15.98 -30.22
CA ASN A 59 12.53 -16.44 -31.54
C ASN A 59 13.85 -17.20 -31.49
N GLU A 60 14.75 -16.81 -30.58
CA GLU A 60 16.10 -17.37 -30.48
C GLU A 60 16.20 -18.28 -29.24
N TYR A 61 16.13 -17.70 -28.03
CA TYR A 61 16.41 -18.43 -26.79
C TYR A 61 15.49 -19.64 -26.56
N LEU A 62 14.18 -19.52 -26.79
CA LEU A 62 13.25 -20.63 -26.60
C LEU A 62 13.35 -21.72 -27.66
N SER A 63 13.94 -21.43 -28.82
CA SER A 63 14.21 -22.42 -29.86
C SER A 63 15.41 -23.29 -29.49
N GLU A 64 16.43 -22.67 -28.89
CA GLU A 64 17.64 -23.34 -28.40
C GLU A 64 17.44 -24.05 -27.05
N HIS A 65 16.50 -23.56 -26.24
CA HIS A 65 16.20 -24.08 -24.91
C HIS A 65 14.73 -24.52 -24.74
N PRO A 66 14.33 -25.65 -25.35
CA PRO A 66 12.96 -26.14 -25.31
C PRO A 66 12.44 -26.43 -23.90
N GLU A 67 13.32 -26.66 -22.92
CA GLU A 67 12.98 -26.83 -21.50
C GLU A 67 12.30 -25.60 -20.88
N TYR A 68 12.39 -24.43 -21.50
CA TYR A 68 11.71 -23.20 -21.07
C TYR A 68 10.38 -22.93 -21.79
N SER A 69 9.88 -23.87 -22.61
CA SER A 69 8.62 -23.72 -23.35
C SER A 69 7.41 -23.43 -22.46
N TRP A 70 7.44 -23.85 -21.19
CA TRP A 70 6.41 -23.56 -20.18
C TRP A 70 6.17 -22.05 -19.96
N ILE A 71 7.10 -21.17 -20.37
CA ILE A 71 6.89 -19.71 -20.34
C ILE A 71 5.68 -19.32 -21.22
N LYS A 72 5.49 -20.01 -22.35
CA LYS A 72 4.39 -19.77 -23.31
C LYS A 72 3.02 -20.17 -22.76
N GLU A 73 2.96 -21.02 -21.72
CA GLU A 73 1.69 -21.37 -21.04
C GLU A 73 1.12 -20.19 -20.22
N ALA A 74 1.98 -19.25 -19.80
CA ALA A 74 1.56 -18.11 -19.00
C ALA A 74 0.92 -17.02 -19.87
N TYR A 75 0.04 -16.22 -19.25
CA TYR A 75 -0.60 -15.12 -19.97
C TYR A 75 0.43 -14.09 -20.50
N SER A 76 0.50 -13.95 -21.82
CA SER A 76 1.55 -13.21 -22.52
C SER A 76 1.69 -11.74 -22.11
N LYS A 77 0.58 -11.07 -21.76
CA LYS A 77 0.63 -9.67 -21.28
C LYS A 77 1.19 -9.57 -19.86
N ALA A 78 1.00 -10.59 -19.01
CA ALA A 78 1.63 -10.64 -17.70
C ALA A 78 3.16 -10.83 -17.80
N VAL A 79 3.59 -11.68 -18.74
CA VAL A 79 5.02 -11.88 -19.07
C VAL A 79 5.63 -10.59 -19.58
N THR A 80 4.99 -9.94 -20.55
CA THR A 80 5.40 -8.63 -21.08
C THR A 80 5.56 -7.59 -19.99
N GLN A 81 4.55 -7.43 -19.13
CA GLN A 81 4.62 -6.45 -18.05
C GLN A 81 5.76 -6.76 -17.07
N SER A 82 6.14 -8.03 -16.91
CA SER A 82 7.26 -8.41 -16.05
C SER A 82 8.61 -7.97 -16.60
N VAL A 83 8.81 -8.07 -17.93
CA VAL A 83 10.00 -7.51 -18.60
C VAL A 83 10.00 -5.98 -18.50
N ASN A 84 8.86 -5.33 -18.75
CA ASN A 84 8.73 -3.87 -18.64
C ASN A 84 9.09 -3.38 -17.23
N ASN A 85 8.60 -4.07 -16.19
CA ASN A 85 8.98 -3.76 -14.80
C ASN A 85 10.49 -3.91 -14.56
N GLY A 86 11.16 -4.83 -15.26
CA GLY A 86 12.61 -5.01 -15.25
C GLY A 86 13.32 -3.81 -15.87
N GLN A 87 12.87 -3.39 -17.07
CA GLN A 87 13.40 -2.21 -17.75
C GLN A 87 13.21 -0.95 -16.90
N THR A 88 12.01 -0.72 -16.35
CA THR A 88 11.76 0.42 -15.44
C THR A 88 12.69 0.41 -14.24
N ALA A 89 13.01 -0.76 -13.67
CA ALA A 89 13.95 -0.83 -12.55
C ALA A 89 15.35 -0.37 -12.96
N PHE A 90 15.83 -0.74 -14.15
CA PHE A 90 17.11 -0.24 -14.67
C PHE A 90 17.06 1.24 -15.03
N THR A 91 15.99 1.73 -15.66
CA THR A 91 15.82 3.15 -15.96
C THR A 91 15.92 4.01 -14.70
N ARG A 92 15.24 3.61 -13.61
CA ARG A 92 15.35 4.31 -12.32
C ARG A 92 16.74 4.24 -11.71
N PHE A 93 17.48 3.16 -11.95
CA PHE A 93 18.88 3.07 -11.53
C PHE A 93 19.77 4.03 -12.34
N PHE A 94 19.60 4.09 -13.66
CA PHE A 94 20.33 5.02 -14.53
C PHE A 94 20.00 6.49 -14.23
N ASN A 95 18.77 6.79 -13.84
CA ASN A 95 18.35 8.13 -13.41
C ASN A 95 18.80 8.50 -11.98
N HIS A 96 19.58 7.63 -11.31
CA HIS A 96 19.99 7.79 -9.91
C HIS A 96 18.83 7.90 -8.90
N GLU A 97 17.63 7.47 -9.28
CA GLU A 97 16.43 7.44 -8.40
C GLU A 97 16.38 6.20 -7.51
N SER A 98 17.18 5.17 -7.81
CA SER A 98 17.21 3.93 -7.07
C SER A 98 18.55 3.21 -7.16
N ALA A 99 18.83 2.35 -6.18
CA ALA A 99 19.98 1.44 -6.24
C ALA A 99 19.77 0.36 -7.31
N PHE A 100 20.85 -0.36 -7.63
CA PHE A 100 20.85 -1.43 -8.64
C PHE A 100 19.68 -2.43 -8.45
N PRO A 101 18.97 -2.84 -9.53
CA PRO A 101 17.83 -3.74 -9.45
C PRO A 101 18.16 -5.08 -8.79
N LYS A 102 17.26 -5.59 -7.94
CA LYS A 102 17.44 -6.84 -7.21
C LYS A 102 16.52 -7.94 -7.75
N PHE A 103 17.03 -9.17 -7.81
CA PHE A 103 16.24 -10.34 -8.14
C PHE A 103 15.05 -10.53 -7.18
N LYS A 104 13.90 -10.88 -7.76
CA LYS A 104 12.68 -11.22 -7.06
C LYS A 104 12.75 -12.64 -6.50
N LYS A 105 12.39 -12.79 -5.23
CA LYS A 105 12.45 -14.05 -4.48
C LYS A 105 11.05 -14.61 -4.22
N LYS A 106 10.87 -15.93 -4.42
CA LYS A 106 9.59 -16.63 -4.15
C LYS A 106 9.17 -16.41 -2.70
N GLY A 107 7.93 -15.96 -2.50
CA GLY A 107 7.35 -15.74 -1.17
C GLY A 107 7.94 -14.58 -0.37
N ARG A 108 8.78 -13.73 -0.98
CA ARG A 108 9.26 -12.47 -0.39
C ARG A 108 8.94 -11.25 -1.26
N SER A 109 9.05 -11.39 -2.58
CA SER A 109 8.76 -10.31 -3.52
C SER A 109 7.27 -10.28 -3.90
N ASP A 110 6.71 -9.06 -3.99
CA ASP A 110 5.34 -8.82 -4.44
C ASP A 110 5.24 -8.91 -5.96
N VAL A 111 5.14 -10.13 -6.48
CA VAL A 111 4.90 -10.40 -7.91
C VAL A 111 3.41 -10.62 -8.13
N LYS A 112 2.87 -9.95 -9.15
CA LYS A 112 1.45 -9.99 -9.48
C LYS A 112 1.26 -10.45 -10.91
N MET A 113 0.12 -11.08 -11.17
CA MET A 113 -0.32 -11.40 -12.52
C MET A 113 -1.05 -10.19 -13.10
N TYR A 114 -0.41 -9.49 -14.04
CA TYR A 114 -1.02 -8.36 -14.73
C TYR A 114 -2.00 -8.81 -15.82
N PHE A 115 -3.07 -8.04 -16.00
CA PHE A 115 -3.99 -8.19 -17.11
C PHE A 115 -4.47 -6.85 -17.64
N VAL A 116 -4.87 -6.83 -18.91
CA VAL A 116 -5.29 -5.62 -19.62
C VAL A 116 -6.44 -5.95 -20.56
N LYS A 117 -7.34 -5.00 -20.77
CA LYS A 117 -8.39 -5.09 -21.76
C LYS A 117 -7.79 -4.85 -23.15
N ASN A 118 -7.72 -5.90 -23.98
CA ASN A 118 -7.38 -5.75 -25.40
C ASN A 118 -8.58 -5.98 -26.30
N ASN A 119 -9.46 -6.92 -25.92
CA ASN A 119 -10.65 -7.27 -26.70
C ASN A 119 -11.93 -6.73 -26.03
N PRO A 120 -13.03 -6.57 -26.79
CA PRO A 120 -14.32 -6.14 -26.22
C PRO A 120 -14.82 -7.04 -25.08
N LYS A 121 -14.57 -8.36 -25.17
CA LYS A 121 -15.01 -9.35 -24.17
C LYS A 121 -14.13 -9.42 -22.91
N ASP A 122 -12.94 -8.83 -22.93
CA ASP A 122 -12.00 -8.83 -21.80
C ASP A 122 -12.45 -7.87 -20.69
N CYS A 123 -12.06 -8.20 -19.45
CA CYS A 123 -12.22 -7.35 -18.27
C CYS A 123 -13.68 -6.96 -17.96
N ARG A 124 -14.66 -7.73 -18.47
CA ARG A 124 -16.07 -7.53 -18.14
C ARG A 124 -16.31 -7.75 -16.66
N CYS A 125 -17.06 -6.85 -16.03
CA CYS A 125 -17.36 -6.94 -14.61
C CYS A 125 -18.88 -6.95 -14.39
N GLU A 126 -19.33 -7.96 -13.67
CA GLU A 126 -20.69 -8.06 -13.16
C GLU A 126 -20.67 -7.89 -11.63
N ARG A 127 -21.85 -7.69 -11.05
CA ARG A 127 -22.03 -7.52 -9.60
C ARG A 127 -21.29 -8.57 -8.75
N HIS A 128 -21.20 -9.83 -9.19
CA HIS A 128 -20.67 -10.92 -8.38
C HIS A 128 -19.40 -11.59 -8.96
N ARG A 129 -18.91 -11.15 -10.12
CA ARG A 129 -17.79 -11.78 -10.82
C ARG A 129 -17.12 -10.83 -11.81
N ILE A 130 -15.84 -11.07 -12.07
CA ILE A 130 -15.05 -10.35 -13.07
C ILE A 130 -14.42 -11.35 -14.06
N ASN A 131 -14.48 -11.04 -15.34
CA ASN A 131 -13.81 -11.79 -16.39
C ASN A 131 -12.36 -11.31 -16.50
N ILE A 132 -11.41 -12.18 -16.15
CA ILE A 132 -9.99 -11.89 -16.23
C ILE A 132 -9.42 -12.68 -17.42
N PRO A 133 -8.72 -12.02 -18.37
CA PRO A 133 -8.03 -12.74 -19.46
C PRO A 133 -7.19 -13.91 -18.92
N SER A 134 -7.20 -15.05 -19.62
CA SER A 134 -6.62 -16.35 -19.23
C SER A 134 -7.31 -17.12 -18.08
N LEU A 135 -8.03 -16.45 -17.18
CA LEU A 135 -8.73 -17.09 -16.05
C LEU A 135 -10.24 -17.29 -16.29
N GLY A 136 -10.84 -16.50 -17.19
CA GLY A 136 -12.28 -16.48 -17.39
C GLY A 136 -13.00 -15.74 -16.24
N TRP A 137 -14.22 -16.16 -15.95
CA TRP A 137 -15.02 -15.56 -14.87
C TRP A 137 -14.53 -15.99 -13.49
N VAL A 138 -14.22 -15.01 -12.63
CA VAL A 138 -13.81 -15.24 -11.25
C VAL A 138 -14.78 -14.53 -10.31
N ARG A 139 -15.27 -15.25 -9.29
CA ARG A 139 -16.21 -14.71 -8.31
C ARG A 139 -15.53 -13.64 -7.44
N ILE A 140 -16.21 -12.52 -7.23
CA ILE A 140 -15.81 -11.46 -6.30
C ILE A 140 -16.50 -11.73 -4.96
N LYS A 141 -15.80 -11.50 -3.84
CA LYS A 141 -16.40 -11.67 -2.51
C LYS A 141 -17.26 -10.49 -2.10
N GLU A 142 -16.84 -9.28 -2.44
CA GLU A 142 -17.61 -8.05 -2.21
C GLU A 142 -18.47 -7.70 -3.43
N LYS A 143 -19.72 -8.16 -3.40
CA LYS A 143 -20.64 -8.01 -4.53
C LYS A 143 -20.98 -6.54 -4.76
N GLY A 144 -20.77 -6.05 -5.99
CA GLY A 144 -21.08 -4.66 -6.39
C GLY A 144 -20.01 -3.63 -6.02
N TYR A 145 -18.86 -4.06 -5.47
CA TYR A 145 -17.79 -3.12 -5.11
C TYR A 145 -17.06 -2.54 -6.33
N ILE A 146 -16.83 -3.36 -7.35
CA ILE A 146 -16.29 -2.91 -8.63
C ILE A 146 -17.47 -2.43 -9.49
N PRO A 147 -17.42 -1.19 -10.05
CA PRO A 147 -18.44 -0.70 -10.97
C PRO A 147 -18.64 -1.66 -12.14
N THR A 148 -19.90 -1.91 -12.52
CA THR A 148 -20.19 -2.95 -13.51
C THR A 148 -20.05 -2.41 -14.92
N THR A 149 -19.62 -3.28 -15.85
CA THR A 149 -19.54 -2.92 -17.26
C THR A 149 -20.92 -2.77 -17.91
N LYS A 150 -22.00 -3.21 -17.24
CA LYS A 150 -23.37 -2.97 -17.69
C LYS A 150 -23.78 -1.51 -17.49
N ASP A 151 -23.24 -0.85 -16.46
CA ASP A 151 -23.53 0.55 -16.13
C ASP A 151 -22.63 1.52 -16.93
N GLY A 152 -21.99 1.06 -18.01
CA GLY A 152 -21.11 1.87 -18.88
C GLY A 152 -19.66 2.01 -18.42
N TYR A 153 -19.27 1.46 -17.26
CA TYR A 153 -17.89 1.55 -16.77
C TYR A 153 -16.92 0.69 -17.58
N VAL A 154 -15.69 1.19 -17.79
CA VAL A 154 -14.66 0.49 -18.54
C VAL A 154 -13.49 0.12 -17.63
N VAL A 155 -13.25 -1.19 -17.46
CA VAL A 155 -12.04 -1.71 -16.82
C VAL A 155 -10.90 -1.72 -17.83
N LYS A 156 -9.86 -0.90 -17.62
CA LYS A 156 -8.70 -0.80 -18.53
C LYS A 156 -7.69 -1.92 -18.29
N SER A 157 -7.34 -2.15 -17.02
CA SER A 157 -6.32 -3.12 -16.65
C SER A 157 -6.48 -3.55 -15.19
N GLY A 158 -5.67 -4.50 -14.76
CA GLY A 158 -5.63 -4.90 -13.38
C GLY A 158 -4.51 -5.87 -13.06
N THR A 159 -4.48 -6.28 -11.81
CA THR A 159 -3.54 -7.28 -11.30
C THR A 159 -4.23 -8.27 -10.37
N VAL A 160 -3.85 -9.54 -10.47
CA VAL A 160 -4.18 -10.56 -9.48
C VAL A 160 -2.97 -10.76 -8.58
N SER A 161 -3.20 -10.74 -7.27
CA SER A 161 -2.16 -10.88 -6.24
C SER A 161 -2.57 -11.87 -5.16
N MET A 162 -1.57 -12.41 -4.47
CA MET A 162 -1.74 -13.38 -3.40
C MET A 162 -1.17 -12.85 -2.09
N LYS A 163 -1.95 -12.87 -1.01
CA LYS A 163 -1.47 -12.50 0.32
C LYS A 163 -2.11 -13.40 1.37
N ALA A 164 -1.27 -14.10 2.15
CA ALA A 164 -1.69 -14.98 3.23
C ALA A 164 -2.80 -15.98 2.80
N ASP A 165 -2.59 -16.67 1.67
CA ASP A 165 -3.52 -17.68 1.13
C ASP A 165 -4.91 -17.12 0.74
N ARG A 166 -4.94 -15.81 0.43
CA ARG A 166 -6.09 -15.11 -0.15
C ARG A 166 -5.69 -14.48 -1.47
N TYR A 167 -6.65 -14.38 -2.38
CA TYR A 167 -6.48 -13.86 -3.73
C TYR A 167 -7.19 -12.52 -3.85
N TYR A 168 -6.52 -11.53 -4.42
CA TYR A 168 -7.07 -10.19 -4.62
C TYR A 168 -6.96 -9.81 -6.07
N VAL A 169 -8.01 -9.16 -6.57
CA VAL A 169 -7.98 -8.44 -7.83
C VAL A 169 -7.89 -6.95 -7.53
N SER A 170 -7.00 -6.24 -8.23
CA SER A 170 -6.95 -4.79 -8.28
C SER A 170 -7.22 -4.37 -9.71
N VAL A 171 -8.27 -3.61 -9.97
CA VAL A 171 -8.65 -3.14 -11.32
C VAL A 171 -8.57 -1.63 -11.42
N LEU A 172 -8.22 -1.15 -12.60
CA LEU A 172 -8.22 0.27 -12.96
C LEU A 172 -9.44 0.53 -13.84
N VAL A 173 -10.35 1.35 -13.34
CA VAL A 173 -11.64 1.66 -13.97
C VAL A 173 -11.66 3.12 -14.39
N GLU A 174 -12.12 3.37 -15.61
CA GLU A 174 -12.41 4.70 -16.10
C GLU A 174 -13.74 5.18 -15.52
N ILE A 175 -13.70 6.34 -14.83
CA ILE A 175 -14.85 6.99 -14.22
C ILE A 175 -14.94 8.40 -14.79
N SER A 176 -16.16 8.86 -15.08
CA SER A 176 -16.46 10.25 -15.41
C SER A 176 -15.95 11.20 -14.32
N ASP A 177 -15.46 12.36 -14.71
CA ASP A 177 -15.02 13.36 -13.74
C ASP A 177 -16.25 13.85 -12.97
N ASN A 178 -16.32 13.53 -11.68
CA ASN A 178 -17.31 14.13 -10.81
C ASN A 178 -16.92 15.59 -10.62
N LYS A 179 -17.86 16.51 -10.85
CA LYS A 179 -17.69 17.92 -10.53
C LYS A 179 -17.20 18.05 -9.09
N ILE A 180 -16.08 18.77 -8.92
CA ILE A 180 -15.53 19.14 -7.61
C ILE A 180 -16.65 19.83 -6.84
N ALA A 181 -16.92 19.38 -5.62
CA ALA A 181 -17.90 20.06 -4.79
C ALA A 181 -17.34 21.43 -4.41
N ASP A 182 -18.18 22.46 -4.42
CA ASP A 182 -17.83 23.74 -3.79
C ASP A 182 -17.59 23.49 -2.30
N ASN A 183 -16.32 23.48 -1.90
CA ASN A 183 -15.94 23.24 -0.52
C ASN A 183 -16.13 24.55 0.27
N SER A 184 -17.38 24.85 0.63
CA SER A 184 -17.77 26.07 1.34
C SER A 184 -17.50 26.03 2.85
N ASN A 185 -16.97 24.93 3.38
CA ASN A 185 -16.69 24.78 4.80
C ASN A 185 -15.29 25.29 5.18
N ALA A 186 -15.16 25.73 6.44
CA ALA A 186 -13.87 26.08 7.02
C ALA A 186 -12.84 24.94 6.86
N GLY A 187 -11.56 25.31 6.74
CA GLY A 187 -10.48 24.35 6.68
C GLY A 187 -10.34 23.56 7.99
N ILE A 188 -9.57 22.47 7.93
CA ILE A 188 -9.36 21.57 9.05
C ILE A 188 -7.86 21.33 9.27
N GLY A 189 -7.40 21.43 10.51
CA GLY A 189 -6.08 20.96 10.92
C GLY A 189 -6.16 19.59 11.59
N ILE A 190 -5.19 18.72 11.33
CA ILE A 190 -5.11 17.37 11.92
C ILE A 190 -3.75 17.19 12.59
N ASP A 191 -3.77 17.07 13.91
CA ASP A 191 -2.61 16.65 14.70
C ASP A 191 -2.56 15.13 14.82
N LEU A 192 -1.41 14.51 14.49
CA LEU A 192 -1.24 13.05 14.45
C LEU A 192 -0.36 12.58 15.61
N GLY A 193 -0.81 11.57 16.35
CA GLY A 193 -0.18 11.20 17.62
C GLY A 193 -0.03 9.70 17.90
N LEU A 194 0.72 9.38 18.96
CA LEU A 194 0.82 8.03 19.51
C LEU A 194 -0.17 7.78 20.66
N LYS A 195 -0.63 8.84 21.35
CA LYS A 195 -1.62 8.74 22.43
C LYS A 195 -2.99 8.46 21.83
N ASP A 196 -3.46 9.42 21.05
CA ASP A 196 -4.60 9.38 20.15
C ASP A 196 -4.06 9.37 18.70
N PHE A 197 -4.79 8.76 17.77
CA PHE A 197 -4.32 8.60 16.39
C PHE A 197 -4.33 9.94 15.65
N ALA A 198 -5.43 10.67 15.76
CA ALA A 198 -5.61 11.98 15.14
C ALA A 198 -6.53 12.86 16.00
N ILE A 199 -6.18 14.13 16.17
CA ILE A 199 -7.01 15.17 16.79
C ILE A 199 -7.27 16.24 15.74
N VAL A 200 -8.55 16.56 15.56
CA VAL A 200 -9.02 17.41 14.48
C VAL A 200 -9.47 18.75 15.06
N SER A 201 -9.18 19.85 14.36
CA SER A 201 -9.50 21.22 14.77
C SER A 201 -10.99 21.49 15.01
N ASN A 202 -11.88 20.59 14.56
CA ASN A 202 -13.32 20.64 14.84
C ASN A 202 -13.72 19.93 16.15
N GLY A 203 -12.74 19.60 17.02
CA GLY A 203 -12.94 18.94 18.31
C GLY A 203 -13.01 17.41 18.24
N LYS A 204 -13.03 16.81 17.04
CA LYS A 204 -13.10 15.36 16.89
C LYS A 204 -11.78 14.68 17.19
N THR A 205 -11.82 13.65 18.04
CA THR A 205 -10.65 12.83 18.37
C THR A 205 -10.81 11.39 17.89
N TYR A 206 -9.84 10.91 17.14
CA TYR A 206 -9.72 9.51 16.71
C TYR A 206 -8.75 8.78 17.64
N LYS A 207 -9.27 7.80 18.40
CA LYS A 207 -8.46 7.04 19.35
C LYS A 207 -7.42 6.16 18.67
N ASN A 208 -6.38 5.79 19.40
CA ASN A 208 -5.37 4.87 18.91
C ASN A 208 -5.91 3.42 18.88
N ILE A 209 -6.24 2.91 17.69
CA ILE A 209 -6.83 1.57 17.51
C ILE A 209 -5.94 0.43 18.05
N ASN A 210 -4.61 0.64 18.09
CA ASN A 210 -3.65 -0.34 18.60
C ASN A 210 -3.80 -0.62 20.10
N LYS A 211 -4.49 0.25 20.83
CA LYS A 211 -4.79 0.05 22.26
C LYS A 211 -6.05 -0.79 22.49
N SER A 212 -6.84 -1.08 21.44
CA SER A 212 -8.06 -1.87 21.54
C SER A 212 -7.79 -3.30 22.04
N ALA A 213 -8.73 -3.86 22.80
CA ALA A 213 -8.64 -5.22 23.33
C ALA A 213 -8.45 -6.27 22.20
N ARG A 214 -9.16 -6.06 21.07
CA ARG A 214 -9.07 -6.91 19.88
C ARG A 214 -7.66 -6.97 19.30
N LEU A 215 -7.02 -5.81 19.06
CA LEU A 215 -5.66 -5.80 18.52
C LEU A 215 -4.64 -6.32 19.52
N LYS A 216 -4.75 -5.97 20.82
CA LYS A 216 -3.89 -6.54 21.87
C LYS A 216 -3.95 -8.07 21.91
N LYS A 217 -5.15 -8.67 21.81
CA LYS A 217 -5.32 -10.13 21.75
C LYS A 217 -4.63 -10.74 20.52
N LEU A 218 -4.81 -10.14 19.35
CA LEU A 218 -4.18 -10.60 18.11
C LEU A 218 -2.65 -10.45 18.14
N GLU A 219 -2.12 -9.39 18.73
CA GLU A 219 -0.66 -9.22 18.88
C GLU A 219 -0.06 -10.26 19.84
N LYS A 220 -0.72 -10.53 20.97
CA LYS A 220 -0.29 -11.61 21.89
C LYS A 220 -0.29 -12.97 21.17
N GLN A 221 -1.33 -13.25 20.38
CA GLN A 221 -1.40 -14.45 19.56
C GLN A 221 -0.25 -14.48 18.54
N LEU A 222 0.00 -13.38 17.84
CA LEU A 222 1.08 -13.27 16.87
C LEU A 222 2.45 -13.58 17.48
N ILE A 223 2.75 -13.03 18.66
CA ILE A 223 4.00 -13.31 19.39
C ILE A 223 4.11 -14.81 19.70
N ARG A 224 3.03 -15.43 20.17
CA ARG A 224 3.02 -16.87 20.49
C ARG A 224 3.29 -17.71 19.24
N GLU A 225 2.63 -17.40 18.13
CA GLU A 225 2.80 -18.13 16.87
C GLU A 225 4.20 -17.89 16.23
N GLN A 226 4.79 -16.71 16.42
CA GLN A 226 6.17 -16.41 16.00
C GLN A 226 7.18 -17.21 16.81
N ARG A 227 7.00 -17.34 18.14
CA ARG A 227 7.84 -18.21 18.99
C ARG A 227 7.73 -19.67 18.57
N CYS A 228 6.52 -20.15 18.28
CA CYS A 228 6.31 -21.49 17.74
C CYS A 228 7.01 -21.70 16.39
N LEU A 229 7.00 -20.69 15.51
CA LEU A 229 7.72 -20.73 14.24
C LEU A 229 9.24 -20.80 14.45
N SER A 230 9.79 -19.99 15.36
CA SER A 230 11.23 -19.99 15.69
C SER A 230 11.70 -21.37 16.14
N ARG A 231 11.01 -21.97 17.12
CA ARG A 231 11.34 -23.31 17.64
C ARG A 231 11.30 -24.39 16.56
N LYS A 232 10.36 -24.30 15.62
CA LYS A 232 10.32 -25.23 14.47
C LYS A 232 11.52 -25.05 13.54
N TYR A 233 12.01 -23.82 13.34
CA TYR A 233 13.24 -23.59 12.57
C TYR A 233 14.49 -24.10 13.30
N GLU A 234 14.54 -23.99 14.63
CA GLU A 234 15.62 -24.56 15.44
C GLU A 234 15.66 -26.08 15.35
N ASN A 235 14.50 -26.74 15.46
CA ASN A 235 14.41 -28.20 15.31
C ASN A 235 14.77 -28.68 13.90
N LEU A 236 14.54 -27.88 12.86
CA LEU A 236 14.86 -28.26 11.48
C LEU A 236 16.37 -28.42 11.28
N LYS A 237 17.16 -27.61 11.99
CA LYS A 237 18.62 -27.74 11.98
C LYS A 237 19.11 -29.09 12.53
N LYS A 238 18.24 -29.84 13.21
CA LYS A 238 18.54 -31.16 13.79
C LYS A 238 18.15 -32.35 12.89
N GLY A 239 17.68 -32.12 11.65
CA GLY A 239 17.75 -33.13 10.57
C GLY A 239 16.47 -33.78 10.03
N GLU A 240 15.26 -33.47 10.54
CA GLU A 240 14.05 -34.20 10.11
C GLU A 240 13.29 -33.56 8.91
N VAL A 241 12.99 -34.38 7.90
CA VAL A 241 12.32 -33.98 6.64
C VAL A 241 10.85 -33.55 6.84
N THR A 242 10.13 -34.20 7.76
CA THR A 242 8.71 -33.91 8.12
C THR A 242 8.49 -32.51 8.68
N GLN A 243 9.57 -31.80 9.05
CA GLN A 243 9.47 -30.47 9.64
C GLN A 243 9.22 -29.36 8.60
N ARG A 244 9.58 -29.54 7.32
CA ARG A 244 9.43 -28.49 6.29
C ARG A 244 7.95 -28.14 6.02
N ALA A 245 7.08 -29.13 5.85
CA ALA A 245 5.65 -28.92 5.65
C ALA A 245 5.00 -28.25 6.89
N ASN A 246 5.41 -28.66 8.09
CA ASN A 246 4.94 -28.08 9.35
C ASN A 246 5.39 -26.62 9.52
N ILE A 247 6.60 -26.27 9.09
CA ILE A 247 7.08 -24.89 9.06
C ILE A 247 6.26 -24.04 8.07
N GLN A 248 5.93 -24.56 6.89
CA GLN A 248 5.10 -23.84 5.92
C GLN A 248 3.69 -23.56 6.48
N LYS A 249 3.06 -24.57 7.11
CA LYS A 249 1.77 -24.39 7.80
C LYS A 249 1.87 -23.32 8.89
N GLN A 250 2.92 -23.35 9.71
CA GLN A 250 3.13 -22.38 10.79
C GLN A 250 3.40 -20.97 10.25
N LYS A 251 4.21 -20.85 9.20
CA LYS A 251 4.49 -19.58 8.51
C LYS A 251 3.19 -18.97 7.98
N LEU A 252 2.31 -19.79 7.40
CA LEU A 252 1.02 -19.33 6.92
C LEU A 252 0.13 -18.81 8.06
N LYS A 253 0.11 -19.46 9.23
CA LYS A 253 -0.60 -18.94 10.43
C LYS A 253 -0.11 -17.55 10.81
N VAL A 254 1.20 -17.36 10.89
CA VAL A 254 1.82 -16.06 11.20
C VAL A 254 1.46 -15.02 10.13
N GLN A 255 1.51 -15.37 8.84
CA GLN A 255 1.10 -14.49 7.75
C GLN A 255 -0.38 -14.10 7.82
N LYS A 256 -1.28 -15.05 8.13
CA LYS A 256 -2.71 -14.78 8.30
C LYS A 256 -2.97 -13.81 9.45
N LEU A 257 -2.26 -13.93 10.57
CA LEU A 257 -2.35 -12.99 11.70
C LEU A 257 -1.83 -11.59 11.35
N HIS A 258 -0.65 -11.50 10.74
CA HIS A 258 -0.13 -10.22 10.23
C HIS A 258 -1.12 -9.55 9.30
N HIS A 259 -1.65 -10.30 8.32
CA HIS A 259 -2.63 -9.79 7.37
C HIS A 259 -3.93 -9.33 8.05
N LYS A 260 -4.40 -10.05 9.07
CA LYS A 260 -5.60 -9.66 9.83
C LYS A 260 -5.39 -8.37 10.61
N ILE A 261 -4.25 -8.22 11.29
CA ILE A 261 -3.90 -7.01 12.04
C ILE A 261 -3.76 -5.82 11.07
N ASP A 262 -3.06 -6.03 9.95
CA ASP A 262 -2.85 -5.04 8.90
C ASP A 262 -4.19 -4.51 8.34
N ASN A 263 -5.12 -5.42 8.01
CA ASN A 263 -6.46 -5.03 7.52
C ASN A 263 -7.26 -4.24 8.55
N ILE A 264 -7.20 -4.60 9.84
CA ILE A 264 -7.90 -3.85 10.90
C ILE A 264 -7.37 -2.42 11.00
N ARG A 265 -6.04 -2.24 10.95
CA ARG A 265 -5.41 -0.91 10.98
C ARG A 265 -5.76 -0.09 9.75
N THR A 266 -5.67 -0.71 8.57
CA THR A 266 -5.98 -0.08 7.29
C THR A 266 -7.47 0.29 7.18
N ASP A 267 -8.38 -0.54 7.66
CA ASP A 267 -9.82 -0.24 7.74
C ASP A 267 -10.09 0.99 8.63
N TYR A 268 -9.45 1.03 9.80
CA TYR A 268 -9.55 2.17 10.72
C TYR A 268 -9.09 3.48 10.05
N ILE A 269 -7.91 3.47 9.42
CA ILE A 269 -7.35 4.61 8.66
C ILE A 269 -8.32 5.06 7.56
N ASN A 270 -8.84 4.12 6.77
CA ASN A 270 -9.76 4.44 5.68
C ASN A 270 -11.03 5.11 6.21
N LYS A 271 -11.61 4.57 7.30
CA LYS A 271 -12.82 5.14 7.93
C LYS A 271 -12.56 6.53 8.49
N THR A 272 -11.45 6.75 9.19
CA THR A 272 -11.06 8.08 9.68
C THR A 272 -10.95 9.08 8.54
N ILE A 273 -10.24 8.74 7.46
CA ILE A 273 -10.09 9.62 6.30
C ILE A 273 -11.44 9.89 5.63
N THR A 274 -12.25 8.86 5.40
CA THR A 274 -13.58 9.03 4.81
C THR A 274 -14.47 9.94 5.65
N GLU A 275 -14.43 9.80 6.97
CA GLU A 275 -15.22 10.62 7.88
C GLU A 275 -14.77 12.09 7.88
N ILE A 276 -13.46 12.35 7.82
CA ILE A 276 -12.92 13.71 7.70
C ILE A 276 -13.26 14.32 6.34
N VAL A 277 -12.97 13.62 5.24
CA VAL A 277 -13.21 14.13 3.88
C VAL A 277 -14.70 14.34 3.60
N LYS A 278 -15.59 13.54 4.21
CA LYS A 278 -17.05 13.69 4.08
C LYS A 278 -17.57 15.02 4.64
N THR A 279 -16.82 15.69 5.53
CA THR A 279 -17.19 17.03 5.99
C THR A 279 -16.89 18.13 4.97
N LYS A 280 -16.32 17.79 3.80
CA LYS A 280 -16.03 18.72 2.68
C LYS A 280 -15.30 20.01 3.11
N PRO A 281 -14.18 19.92 3.85
CA PRO A 281 -13.41 21.11 4.20
C PRO A 281 -12.81 21.76 2.95
N SER A 282 -12.67 23.09 2.94
CA SER A 282 -11.96 23.83 1.87
C SER A 282 -10.52 23.36 1.71
N TYR A 283 -9.84 23.08 2.82
CA TYR A 283 -8.51 22.51 2.86
C TYR A 283 -8.31 21.65 4.12
N ILE A 284 -7.34 20.75 4.07
CA ILE A 284 -6.89 19.97 5.22
C ILE A 284 -5.40 20.24 5.42
N THR A 285 -4.99 20.58 6.64
CA THR A 285 -3.58 20.82 6.98
C THR A 285 -3.06 19.74 7.93
N ILE A 286 -1.90 19.15 7.60
CA ILE A 286 -1.19 18.20 8.43
C ILE A 286 0.29 18.58 8.56
N GLU A 287 0.96 18.08 9.60
CA GLU A 287 2.41 18.25 9.77
C GLU A 287 3.22 17.23 8.96
N ASP A 288 4.38 17.63 8.45
CA ASP A 288 5.38 16.71 7.89
C ASP A 288 6.10 15.88 8.96
N LEU A 289 5.47 14.79 9.40
CA LEU A 289 6.09 13.90 10.37
C LEU A 289 7.36 13.22 9.83
N ASN A 290 8.48 13.37 10.54
CA ASN A 290 9.72 12.61 10.28
C ASN A 290 9.60 11.15 10.73
N VAL A 291 8.74 10.36 10.07
CA VAL A 291 8.48 8.95 10.40
C VAL A 291 9.76 8.13 10.39
N ASN A 292 10.66 8.37 9.43
CA ASN A 292 11.95 7.69 9.37
C ASN A 292 12.82 7.95 10.61
N GLY A 293 12.87 9.20 11.08
CA GLY A 293 13.55 9.56 12.32
C GLY A 293 12.89 8.92 13.54
N MET A 294 11.56 8.99 13.64
CA MET A 294 10.80 8.38 14.74
C MET A 294 11.01 6.85 14.83
N MET A 295 11.18 6.19 13.70
CA MET A 295 11.47 4.75 13.61
C MET A 295 12.87 4.38 14.14
N LYS A 296 13.82 5.32 14.24
CA LYS A 296 15.14 5.08 14.85
C LYS A 296 15.08 4.94 16.37
N ASN A 297 14.07 5.52 17.03
CA ASN A 297 13.88 5.36 18.47
C ASN A 297 13.38 3.95 18.79
N ARG A 298 14.25 3.11 19.36
CA ARG A 298 13.93 1.70 19.66
C ARG A 298 12.71 1.54 20.57
N HIS A 299 12.48 2.45 21.52
CA HIS A 299 11.35 2.39 22.44
C HIS A 299 10.00 2.72 21.77
N LEU A 300 10.01 3.61 20.77
CA LEU A 300 8.78 4.07 20.09
C LEU A 300 8.55 3.43 18.73
N SER A 301 9.59 2.85 18.11
CA SER A 301 9.55 2.28 16.75
C SER A 301 8.37 1.35 16.51
N LYS A 302 8.06 0.45 17.45
CA LYS A 302 6.90 -0.46 17.35
C LYS A 302 5.58 0.32 17.33
N ALA A 303 5.44 1.31 18.21
CA ALA A 303 4.23 2.12 18.31
C ALA A 303 4.04 2.97 17.04
N VAL A 304 5.11 3.60 16.54
CA VAL A 304 5.13 4.39 15.30
C VAL A 304 4.78 3.53 14.09
N ALA A 305 5.43 2.37 13.94
CA ALA A 305 5.12 1.43 12.87
C ALA A 305 3.65 0.97 12.90
N SER A 306 3.08 0.82 14.09
CA SER A 306 1.68 0.41 14.25
C SER A 306 0.66 1.50 13.91
N GLN A 307 1.04 2.79 13.95
CA GLN A 307 0.15 3.90 13.56
C GLN A 307 0.04 4.08 12.05
N LYS A 308 1.08 3.72 11.31
CA LYS A 308 1.12 3.85 9.84
C LYS A 308 0.87 5.29 9.35
N PHE A 309 1.51 6.29 9.97
CA PHE A 309 1.37 7.70 9.57
C PHE A 309 1.62 7.96 8.09
N TYR A 310 2.61 7.29 7.50
CA TYR A 310 2.86 7.38 6.05
C TYR A 310 1.68 6.88 5.22
N GLU A 311 1.08 5.73 5.59
CA GLU A 311 -0.10 5.20 4.89
C GLU A 311 -1.30 6.14 5.04
N PHE A 312 -1.46 6.76 6.21
CA PHE A 312 -2.50 7.78 6.43
C PHE A 312 -2.31 8.98 5.50
N ARG A 313 -1.11 9.59 5.46
CA ARG A 313 -0.81 10.73 4.57
C ARG A 313 -1.08 10.39 3.11
N THR A 314 -0.55 9.28 2.60
CA THR A 314 -0.73 8.87 1.20
C THR A 314 -2.21 8.68 0.85
N LYS A 315 -2.99 8.05 1.74
CA LYS A 315 -4.42 7.83 1.50
C LYS A 315 -5.25 9.09 1.64
N LEU A 316 -4.89 9.97 2.58
CA LEU A 316 -5.51 11.27 2.73
C LEU A 316 -5.30 12.07 1.44
N GLN A 317 -4.07 12.12 0.91
CA GLN A 317 -3.78 12.81 -0.35
C GLN A 317 -4.61 12.27 -1.52
N ILE A 318 -4.69 10.95 -1.68
CA ILE A 318 -5.55 10.33 -2.71
C ILE A 318 -7.01 10.76 -2.54
N LYS A 319 -7.54 10.80 -1.31
CA LYS A 319 -8.93 11.18 -1.05
C LYS A 319 -9.18 12.68 -1.18
N CYS A 320 -8.23 13.52 -0.83
CA CYS A 320 -8.27 14.95 -1.07
C CYS A 320 -8.35 15.23 -2.58
N ASN A 321 -7.48 14.61 -3.38
CA ASN A 321 -7.48 14.74 -4.84
C ASN A 321 -8.78 14.23 -5.48
N GLU A 322 -9.33 13.11 -4.98
CA GLU A 322 -10.63 12.59 -5.45
C GLU A 322 -11.81 13.56 -5.17
N ASN A 323 -11.69 14.46 -4.18
CA ASN A 323 -12.76 15.37 -3.76
C ASN A 323 -12.45 16.86 -4.04
N GLY A 324 -11.32 17.15 -4.69
CA GLY A 324 -10.86 18.53 -4.93
C GLY A 324 -10.59 19.32 -3.64
N ILE A 325 -10.14 18.64 -2.58
CA ILE A 325 -9.73 19.28 -1.32
C ILE A 325 -8.23 19.52 -1.39
N GLU A 326 -7.77 20.72 -1.04
CA GLU A 326 -6.35 21.02 -0.93
C GLU A 326 -5.76 20.36 0.33
N LEU A 327 -4.73 19.52 0.18
CA LEU A 327 -3.95 19.01 1.31
C LEU A 327 -2.69 19.86 1.51
N ARG A 328 -2.62 20.57 2.63
CA ARG A 328 -1.52 21.41 3.05
C ARG A 328 -0.60 20.65 4.00
N ILE A 329 0.70 20.73 3.74
CA ILE A 329 1.75 20.15 4.57
C ILE A 329 2.54 21.28 5.19
N VAL A 330 2.48 21.40 6.52
CA VAL A 330 3.36 22.33 7.23
C VAL A 330 4.69 21.66 7.53
N ASP A 331 5.75 22.47 7.56
CA ASP A 331 7.06 22.02 7.95
C ASP A 331 7.06 21.49 9.39
N ARG A 332 7.89 20.48 9.66
CA ARG A 332 8.00 19.80 10.96
C ARG A 332 8.50 20.69 12.10
N TRP A 333 9.11 21.83 11.79
CA TRP A 333 9.56 22.82 12.76
C TRP A 333 8.48 23.86 13.06
N TYR A 334 7.35 23.82 12.36
CA TYR A 334 6.20 24.66 12.65
C TYR A 334 5.73 24.43 14.11
N PRO A 335 5.71 25.46 14.97
CA PRO A 335 5.48 25.30 16.40
C PRO A 335 4.00 25.08 16.77
N SER A 336 3.28 24.23 16.04
CA SER A 336 1.83 23.98 16.19
C SER A 336 1.42 23.78 17.65
N SER A 337 2.11 22.92 18.39
CA SER A 337 1.76 22.63 19.78
C SER A 337 2.23 23.68 20.79
N LYS A 338 3.13 24.59 20.40
CA LYS A 338 3.73 25.62 21.28
C LYS A 338 3.11 27.00 21.09
N THR A 339 2.55 27.28 19.93
CA THR A 339 1.85 28.53 19.65
C THR A 339 0.48 28.53 20.32
N CYS A 340 0.09 29.63 20.94
CA CYS A 340 -1.28 29.80 21.41
C CYS A 340 -2.19 30.09 20.21
N HIS A 341 -3.21 29.26 20.00
CA HIS A 341 -4.19 29.50 18.94
C HIS A 341 -4.93 30.84 19.08
N CYS A 342 -5.17 31.30 20.31
CA CYS A 342 -5.92 32.53 20.57
C CYS A 342 -5.12 33.81 20.30
N CYS A 343 -3.85 33.90 20.73
CA CYS A 343 -3.07 35.14 20.67
C CYS A 343 -1.74 35.04 19.90
N GLY A 344 -1.37 33.87 19.38
CA GLY A 344 -0.13 33.66 18.63
C GLY A 344 1.14 33.57 19.48
N ALA A 345 1.08 33.78 20.81
CA ALA A 345 2.25 33.71 21.68
C ALA A 345 2.87 32.30 21.68
N ILE A 346 4.20 32.22 21.53
CA ILE A 346 4.93 30.95 21.51
C ILE A 346 5.45 30.60 22.90
N LYS A 347 4.99 29.47 23.44
CA LYS A 347 5.43 28.92 24.70
C LYS A 347 6.67 28.03 24.53
N LYS A 348 7.85 28.59 24.79
CA LYS A 348 9.15 27.90 24.56
C LYS A 348 9.39 26.71 25.50
N ASP A 349 8.91 26.82 26.74
CA ASP A 349 9.13 25.90 27.87
C ASP A 349 8.13 24.73 27.95
N LEU A 350 7.22 24.59 26.97
CA LEU A 350 6.22 23.51 26.93
C LEU A 350 6.89 22.13 26.79
N LYS A 351 6.60 21.22 27.73
CA LYS A 351 7.12 19.86 27.78
C LYS A 351 6.13 18.85 27.18
N LEU A 352 6.64 17.68 26.79
CA LEU A 352 5.79 16.57 26.30
C LEU A 352 4.81 16.03 27.36
N SER A 353 5.15 16.17 28.64
CA SER A 353 4.28 15.82 29.77
C SER A 353 3.06 16.74 29.90
N ASP A 354 3.16 17.96 29.37
CA ASP A 354 2.13 18.97 29.52
C ASP A 354 1.00 18.65 28.55
N ARG A 355 -0.13 18.18 29.09
CA ARG A 355 -1.32 17.81 28.30
C ARG A 355 -2.29 18.96 28.10
N ILE A 356 -2.20 19.97 28.94
CA ILE A 356 -3.04 21.17 28.87
C ILE A 356 -2.15 22.34 28.47
N PHE A 357 -2.51 23.02 27.40
CA PHE A 357 -1.92 24.28 27.01
C PHE A 357 -2.53 25.40 27.86
N LYS A 358 -1.70 26.18 28.54
CA LYS A 358 -2.12 27.36 29.31
C LYS A 358 -1.33 28.57 28.83
N CYS A 359 -2.04 29.59 28.36
CA CYS A 359 -1.48 30.86 27.91
C CYS A 359 -1.72 31.99 28.91
N SER A 360 -0.86 33.00 28.90
CA SER A 360 -1.05 34.24 29.67
C SER A 360 -2.25 35.07 29.21
N CYS A 361 -2.74 34.88 27.98
CA CYS A 361 -3.97 35.53 27.50
C CYS A 361 -5.26 34.92 28.07
N GLY A 362 -5.16 33.92 28.96
CA GLY A 362 -6.32 33.23 29.56
C GLY A 362 -6.78 31.98 28.78
N TYR A 363 -6.23 31.72 27.58
CA TYR A 363 -6.56 30.52 26.81
C TYR A 363 -6.05 29.24 27.50
N VAL A 364 -6.97 28.30 27.75
CA VAL A 364 -6.69 26.99 28.35
C VAL A 364 -7.39 25.91 27.53
N GLU A 365 -6.63 24.95 26.99
CA GLU A 365 -7.19 23.88 26.16
C GLU A 365 -6.29 22.63 26.18
N ASP A 366 -6.79 21.48 25.72
CA ASP A 366 -5.94 20.32 25.41
C ASP A 366 -4.85 20.71 24.40
N ARG A 367 -3.60 20.29 24.68
CA ARG A 367 -2.42 20.64 23.89
C ARG A 367 -2.53 20.18 22.44
N ASP A 368 -3.06 18.98 22.22
CA ASP A 368 -3.14 18.37 20.91
C ASP A 368 -4.29 19.05 20.10
N LEU A 369 -5.36 19.50 20.76
CA LEU A 369 -6.40 20.34 20.12
C LEU A 369 -5.87 21.74 19.75
N ASN A 370 -5.11 22.38 20.63
CA ASN A 370 -4.41 23.64 20.31
C ASN A 370 -3.50 23.47 19.08
N ALA A 371 -2.75 22.36 19.00
CA ALA A 371 -1.94 22.05 17.84
C ALA A 371 -2.77 21.92 16.56
N ALA A 372 -3.88 21.18 16.60
CA ALA A 372 -4.78 21.03 15.46
C ALA A 372 -5.39 22.37 15.00
N LEU A 373 -5.75 23.26 15.92
CA LEU A 373 -6.23 24.60 15.59
C LEU A 373 -5.15 25.46 14.92
N ASN A 374 -3.92 25.45 15.42
CA ASN A 374 -2.81 26.15 14.76
C ASN A 374 -2.47 25.56 13.39
N LEU A 375 -2.58 24.24 13.20
CA LEU A 375 -2.40 23.61 11.88
C LEU A 375 -3.47 24.09 10.89
N ARG A 376 -4.72 24.24 11.32
CA ARG A 376 -5.78 24.81 10.46
C ARG A 376 -5.38 26.21 9.98
N ASP A 377 -4.89 27.04 10.89
CA ASP A 377 -4.61 28.46 10.63
C ASP A 377 -3.20 28.72 10.10
N ALA A 378 -2.47 27.67 9.73
CA ALA A 378 -1.11 27.80 9.22
C ALA A 378 -1.09 28.54 7.87
N ILE A 379 -0.30 29.60 7.82
CA ILE A 379 -0.12 30.45 6.62
C ILE A 379 1.06 30.00 5.74
N THR A 380 2.00 29.24 6.30
CA THR A 380 3.19 28.74 5.58
C THR A 380 3.09 27.23 5.45
N TYR A 381 2.90 26.75 4.23
CA TYR A 381 2.72 25.33 3.92
C TYR A 381 3.10 25.03 2.46
N GLU A 382 3.28 23.75 2.17
CA GLU A 382 3.38 23.20 0.81
C GLU A 382 2.10 22.43 0.46
N VAL A 383 1.68 22.47 -0.80
CA VAL A 383 0.56 21.65 -1.29
C VAL A 383 1.10 20.27 -1.70
N ALA A 384 0.46 19.21 -1.19
CA ALA A 384 0.97 17.83 -1.22
C ALA A 384 0.89 17.08 -2.57
#